data_AF-A0A447PZB1-F1
#
_entry.id   AF-A0A447PZB1-F1
#
_cell.length_a   1.000
_cell.length_b   1.000
_cell.length_c   1.000
_cell.angle_alpha   90.00
_cell.angle_beta   90.00
_cell.angle_gamma   90.00
#
_symmetry.space_group_name_H-M   'P 1'
#
loop_
_entity.id
_entity.type
_entity.pdbx_description
1 polymer ?
#
loop_
_entity_poly.entity_id
_entity_poly.type
_entity_poly.pdbx_seq_one_letter_code
_entity_poly.pdbx_strand_id
1 'polypeptide(L)'
;MTKKIVAVTACPTGVAHTFMAAEALEIEARKRGDWIKVETRGSVGAKNTLTAEEIAQADVVIIAADIELDLSGFVGKRLYRTSTGAALKKSAQEMDNAFNSAEVYQGSAGRSSSAGKTELPGVYKHLMTGVSHMLPLVVAGGLCIALSFVFGIQAFNEPGTLAAALFQIGGKAAFALMVPVLAGFIAFSIADRPGLAPGLIGGMLASLCGAGFLGGIVAGFLAGYSVRFLAQNIKLPASMEALKPVLVLPLLSTLITGLIMIYVVGGPVSAVMEGLTTFLGEYDLYECYLAGNVAGRNARF
;
A
#
# COMPACT_ATOMS: atom_id res chain seq x y z
N MET A 1 -43.09 2.09 10.16
CA MET A 1 -42.40 1.42 9.04
C MET A 1 -40.96 1.20 9.47
N THR A 2 -40.47 -0.03 9.45
CA THR A 2 -39.06 -0.37 9.70
C THR A 2 -38.19 0.29 8.63
N LYS A 3 -37.26 1.17 9.02
CA LYS A 3 -36.30 1.75 8.08
C LYS A 3 -35.21 0.74 7.76
N LYS A 4 -34.67 0.81 6.54
CA LYS A 4 -33.49 0.05 6.12
C LYS A 4 -32.29 0.97 6.06
N ILE A 5 -31.33 0.70 6.92
CA ILE A 5 -30.09 1.47 7.06
C ILE A 5 -28.94 0.59 6.56
N VAL A 6 -28.05 1.15 5.77
CA VAL A 6 -26.73 0.55 5.55
C VAL A 6 -25.67 1.51 6.07
N ALA A 7 -24.64 0.98 6.71
CA ALA A 7 -23.56 1.80 7.24
C ALA A 7 -22.19 1.25 6.89
N VAL A 8 -21.21 2.14 6.78
CA VAL A 8 -19.79 1.79 6.65
C VAL A 8 -19.04 2.45 7.79
N THR A 9 -18.32 1.66 8.59
CA THR A 9 -17.43 2.17 9.63
C THR A 9 -15.98 2.00 9.24
N ALA A 10 -15.14 3.02 9.45
CA ALA A 10 -13.71 2.92 9.14
C ALA A 10 -12.85 3.88 9.98
N CYS A 11 -12.04 3.35 10.88
CA CYS A 11 -11.05 4.11 11.66
C CYS A 11 -9.64 3.81 11.13
N PRO A 12 -8.73 4.81 10.99
CA PRO A 12 -7.35 4.56 10.60
C PRO A 12 -6.61 3.75 11.67
N THR A 13 -6.93 3.91 12.95
CA THR A 13 -6.15 3.35 14.04
C THR A 13 -6.78 2.04 14.56
N GLY A 14 -6.47 0.95 13.87
CA GLY A 14 -6.79 -0.41 14.31
C GLY A 14 -8.24 -0.83 14.11
N VAL A 15 -8.65 -1.83 14.87
CA VAL A 15 -9.95 -2.52 14.73
C VAL A 15 -11.01 -2.02 15.72
N ALA A 16 -10.60 -1.50 16.87
CA ALA A 16 -11.51 -1.22 18.00
C ALA A 16 -12.60 -0.20 17.66
N HIS A 17 -12.24 1.05 17.28
CA HIS A 17 -13.26 2.06 16.97
C HIS A 17 -14.13 1.67 15.78
N THR A 18 -13.58 0.99 14.78
CA THR A 18 -14.34 0.50 13.63
C THR A 18 -15.45 -0.48 14.06
N PHE A 19 -15.11 -1.49 14.86
CA PHE A 19 -16.08 -2.49 15.34
C PHE A 19 -17.02 -1.92 16.41
N MET A 20 -16.50 -1.13 17.35
CA MET A 20 -17.32 -0.53 18.41
C MET A 20 -18.33 0.47 17.84
N ALA A 21 -17.95 1.27 16.85
CA ALA A 21 -18.89 2.17 16.16
C ALA A 21 -19.95 1.37 15.40
N ALA A 22 -19.58 0.24 14.77
CA ALA A 22 -20.54 -0.62 14.09
C ALA A 22 -21.55 -1.23 15.06
N GLU A 23 -21.06 -1.80 16.16
CA GLU A 23 -21.89 -2.36 17.23
C GLU A 23 -22.80 -1.30 17.87
N ALA A 24 -22.29 -0.08 18.10
CA ALA A 24 -23.09 1.02 18.64
C ALA A 24 -24.24 1.43 17.70
N LEU A 25 -24.00 1.45 16.39
CA LEU A 25 -25.04 1.70 15.38
C LEU A 25 -26.04 0.53 15.30
N GLU A 26 -25.59 -0.72 15.38
CA GLU A 26 -26.46 -1.89 15.39
C GLU A 26 -27.37 -1.95 16.62
N ILE A 27 -26.81 -1.68 17.80
CA ILE A 27 -27.57 -1.62 19.05
C ILE A 27 -28.65 -0.53 18.97
N GLU A 28 -28.30 0.65 18.45
CA GLU A 28 -29.23 1.77 18.38
C GLU A 28 -30.34 1.54 17.35
N ALA A 29 -30.03 0.97 16.17
CA ALA A 29 -31.06 0.63 15.19
C ALA A 29 -32.03 -0.44 15.73
N ARG A 30 -31.51 -1.46 16.44
CA ARG A 30 -32.36 -2.47 17.09
C ARG A 30 -33.29 -1.87 18.13
N LYS A 31 -32.82 -0.90 18.94
CA LYS A 31 -33.69 -0.18 19.90
C LYS A 31 -34.84 0.56 19.21
N ARG A 32 -34.60 1.05 17.99
CA ARG A 32 -35.58 1.79 17.18
C ARG A 32 -36.50 0.88 16.34
N GLY A 33 -36.19 -0.42 16.29
CA GLY A 33 -36.92 -1.38 15.45
C GLY A 33 -36.59 -1.25 13.96
N ASP A 34 -35.44 -0.65 13.64
CA ASP A 34 -34.93 -0.48 12.29
C ASP A 34 -34.00 -1.64 11.89
N TRP A 35 -33.98 -1.97 10.59
CA TRP A 35 -33.03 -2.91 10.04
C TRP A 35 -31.74 -2.17 9.68
N ILE A 36 -30.61 -2.69 10.14
CA ILE A 36 -29.30 -2.15 9.78
C ILE A 36 -28.33 -3.26 9.41
N LYS A 37 -27.49 -2.97 8.41
CA LYS A 37 -26.27 -3.74 8.16
C LYS A 37 -25.08 -2.81 8.13
N VAL A 38 -24.04 -3.15 8.88
CA VAL A 38 -22.81 -2.36 8.97
C VAL A 38 -21.64 -3.11 8.37
N GLU A 39 -21.05 -2.55 7.31
CA GLU A 39 -19.76 -2.99 6.78
C GLU A 39 -18.64 -2.31 7.57
N THR A 40 -17.70 -3.12 8.05
CA THR A 40 -16.54 -2.65 8.82
C THR A 40 -15.32 -2.69 7.92
N ARG A 41 -14.66 -1.56 7.71
CA ARG A 41 -13.41 -1.45 6.93
C ARG A 41 -12.27 -1.10 7.87
N GLY A 42 -11.51 -2.10 8.29
CA GLY A 42 -10.38 -1.94 9.23
C GLY A 42 -9.06 -2.48 8.66
N SER A 43 -8.02 -2.46 9.49
CA SER A 43 -6.67 -2.97 9.13
C SER A 43 -6.60 -4.47 8.85
N VAL A 44 -7.68 -5.21 9.13
CA VAL A 44 -7.84 -6.66 8.87
C VAL A 44 -8.71 -6.94 7.64
N GLY A 45 -9.01 -5.92 6.83
CA GLY A 45 -9.88 -5.99 5.65
C GLY A 45 -11.34 -5.66 5.96
N ALA A 46 -12.16 -5.68 4.91
CA ALA A 46 -13.60 -5.45 5.04
C ALA A 46 -14.31 -6.70 5.59
N LYS A 47 -15.17 -6.54 6.61
CA LYS A 47 -16.11 -7.58 7.06
C LYS A 47 -17.55 -7.09 6.87
N ASN A 48 -18.47 -8.03 6.70
CA ASN A 48 -19.91 -7.78 6.48
C ASN A 48 -20.19 -6.88 5.27
N THR A 49 -19.47 -7.11 4.16
CA THR A 49 -19.58 -6.31 2.94
C THR A 49 -21.03 -6.16 2.47
N LEU A 50 -21.40 -4.94 2.11
CA LEU A 50 -22.72 -4.59 1.60
C LEU A 50 -22.88 -5.08 0.15
N THR A 51 -24.02 -5.70 -0.12
CA THR A 51 -24.41 -6.12 -1.47
C THR A 51 -25.10 -4.97 -2.21
N ALA A 52 -25.13 -5.04 -3.54
CA ALA A 52 -25.79 -4.03 -4.36
C ALA A 52 -27.29 -3.93 -4.03
N GLU A 53 -27.94 -5.06 -3.73
CA GLU A 53 -29.34 -5.14 -3.34
C GLU A 53 -29.60 -4.44 -2.00
N GLU A 54 -28.72 -4.64 -1.01
CA GLU A 54 -28.85 -3.98 0.30
C GLU A 54 -28.69 -2.47 0.19
N ILE A 55 -27.73 -2.00 -0.61
CA ILE A 55 -27.56 -0.57 -0.89
C ILE A 55 -28.78 -0.02 -1.64
N ALA A 56 -29.29 -0.76 -2.62
CA ALA A 56 -30.47 -0.37 -3.40
C ALA A 56 -31.74 -0.26 -2.52
N GLN A 57 -31.89 -1.10 -1.50
CA GLN A 57 -33.04 -1.10 -0.59
C GLN A 57 -32.88 -0.15 0.60
N ALA A 58 -31.71 0.45 0.81
CA ALA A 58 -31.46 1.35 1.92
C ALA A 58 -32.20 2.69 1.76
N ASP A 59 -32.89 3.10 2.83
CA ASP A 59 -33.49 4.43 2.98
C ASP A 59 -32.43 5.50 3.25
N VAL A 60 -31.37 5.14 3.97
CA VAL A 60 -30.24 6.01 4.31
C VAL A 60 -28.94 5.21 4.41
N VAL A 61 -27.84 5.86 3.99
CA VAL A 61 -26.47 5.36 4.08
C VAL A 61 -25.72 6.18 5.12
N ILE A 62 -25.14 5.52 6.14
CA ILE A 62 -24.31 6.18 7.16
C ILE A 62 -22.84 5.84 6.93
N ILE A 63 -22.01 6.83 6.66
CA ILE A 63 -20.56 6.69 6.54
C ILE A 63 -19.91 7.24 7.81
N ALA A 64 -19.59 6.37 8.75
CA ALA A 64 -18.87 6.72 9.97
C ALA A 64 -17.37 6.41 9.80
N ALA A 65 -16.62 7.37 9.26
CA ALA A 65 -15.24 7.12 8.86
C ALA A 65 -14.30 8.28 9.18
N ASP A 66 -13.13 7.94 9.73
CA ASP A 66 -12.01 8.87 9.95
C ASP A 66 -10.90 8.69 8.91
N ILE A 67 -11.22 8.01 7.81
CA ILE A 67 -10.40 7.88 6.59
C ILE A 67 -11.23 8.18 5.35
N GLU A 68 -10.53 8.38 4.24
CA GLU A 68 -11.15 8.49 2.92
C GLU A 68 -11.53 7.10 2.40
N LEU A 69 -12.74 6.98 1.86
CA LEU A 69 -13.32 5.73 1.38
C LEU A 69 -13.76 5.88 -0.07
N ASP A 70 -13.67 4.80 -0.84
CA ASP A 70 -14.38 4.71 -2.11
C ASP A 70 -15.89 4.59 -1.84
N LEU A 71 -16.63 5.62 -2.26
CA LEU A 71 -18.08 5.76 -2.11
C LEU A 71 -18.83 5.67 -3.44
N SER A 72 -18.15 5.26 -4.52
CA SER A 72 -18.75 5.15 -5.87
C SER A 72 -20.01 4.28 -5.90
N GLY A 73 -20.08 3.23 -5.07
CA GLY A 73 -21.25 2.36 -4.94
C GLY A 73 -22.49 3.01 -4.29
N PHE A 74 -22.37 4.21 -3.72
CA PHE A 74 -23.47 4.91 -3.03
C PHE A 74 -24.00 6.13 -3.79
N VAL A 75 -23.61 6.32 -5.06
CA VAL A 75 -24.12 7.42 -5.89
C VAL A 75 -25.64 7.33 -6.04
N GLY A 76 -26.32 8.45 -5.85
CA GLY A 76 -27.79 8.56 -5.88
C GLY A 76 -28.48 8.17 -4.57
N LYS A 77 -27.75 7.74 -3.54
CA LYS A 77 -28.32 7.40 -2.23
C LYS A 77 -28.26 8.59 -1.27
N ARG A 78 -29.23 8.64 -0.34
CA ARG A 78 -29.20 9.57 0.79
C ARG A 78 -28.07 9.17 1.73
N LEU A 79 -27.02 9.95 1.76
CA LEU A 79 -25.79 9.66 2.49
C LEU A 79 -25.56 10.69 3.59
N TYR A 80 -25.26 10.20 4.78
CA TYR A 80 -24.81 11.00 5.92
C TYR A 80 -23.40 10.57 6.31
N ARG A 81 -22.49 11.54 6.47
CA ARG A 81 -21.10 11.27 6.85
C ARG A 81 -20.81 11.81 8.24
N THR A 82 -20.15 11.00 9.06
CA THR A 82 -19.70 11.33 10.42
C THR A 82 -18.37 10.63 10.75
N SER A 83 -17.85 10.85 11.95
CA SER A 83 -16.65 10.20 12.49
C SER A 83 -16.97 8.89 13.21
N THR A 84 -16.00 7.97 13.31
CA THR A 84 -16.22 6.73 14.10
C THR A 84 -16.43 7.03 15.59
N GLY A 85 -15.74 8.06 16.11
CA GLY A 85 -15.89 8.50 17.49
C GLY A 85 -17.26 9.07 17.81
N ALA A 86 -17.86 9.83 16.89
CA ALA A 86 -19.22 10.34 17.05
C ALA A 86 -20.25 9.21 16.95
N ALA A 87 -20.13 8.33 15.96
CA ALA A 87 -21.00 7.16 15.82
C ALA A 87 -20.96 6.24 17.05
N LEU A 88 -19.81 6.10 17.70
CA LEU A 88 -19.66 5.32 18.94
C LEU A 88 -20.30 6.00 20.16
N LYS A 89 -19.98 7.28 20.40
CA LYS A 89 -20.37 7.98 21.65
C LYS A 89 -21.77 8.57 21.60
N LYS A 90 -22.27 8.87 20.41
CA LYS A 90 -23.51 9.62 20.16
C LYS A 90 -24.39 8.94 19.11
N SER A 91 -24.39 7.59 19.08
CA SER A 91 -25.08 6.79 18.05
C SER A 91 -26.53 7.21 17.80
N ALA A 92 -27.30 7.49 18.85
CA ALA A 92 -28.68 7.98 18.73
C ALA A 92 -28.76 9.30 17.95
N GLN A 93 -27.94 10.28 18.34
CA GLN A 93 -27.90 11.60 17.70
C GLN A 93 -27.43 11.50 16.25
N GLU A 94 -26.40 10.70 15.97
CA GLU A 94 -25.89 10.51 14.61
C GLU A 94 -26.91 9.81 13.70
N MET A 95 -27.73 8.90 14.26
CA MET A 95 -28.81 8.25 13.52
C MET A 95 -29.96 9.21 13.22
N ASP A 96 -30.31 10.09 14.16
CA ASP A 96 -31.29 11.17 13.93
C ASP A 96 -30.79 12.15 12.86
N ASN A 97 -29.51 12.55 12.95
CA ASN A 97 -28.87 13.38 11.93
C ASN A 97 -28.86 12.70 10.56
N ALA A 98 -28.65 11.39 10.51
CA ALA A 98 -28.70 10.66 9.25
C ALA A 98 -30.08 10.76 8.59
N PHE A 99 -31.16 10.60 9.34
CA PHE A 99 -32.50 10.71 8.76
C PHE A 99 -32.87 12.14 8.33
N ASN A 100 -32.44 13.14 9.09
CA ASN A 100 -32.80 14.54 8.88
C ASN A 100 -31.90 15.27 7.88
N SER A 101 -30.61 14.94 7.85
CA SER A 101 -29.57 15.70 7.15
C SER A 101 -28.81 14.90 6.10
N ALA A 102 -29.18 13.64 5.83
CA ALA A 102 -28.61 12.92 4.69
C ALA A 102 -29.02 13.55 3.37
N GLU A 103 -28.01 13.83 2.53
CA GLU A 103 -28.16 14.41 1.21
C GLU A 103 -27.92 13.35 0.13
N VAL A 104 -28.47 13.56 -1.07
CA VAL A 104 -28.24 12.64 -2.20
C VAL A 104 -26.79 12.77 -2.64
N TYR A 105 -26.01 11.70 -2.47
CA TYR A 105 -24.62 11.68 -2.87
C TYR A 105 -24.48 11.66 -4.39
N GLN A 106 -24.00 12.75 -4.98
CA GLN A 106 -23.83 12.86 -6.44
C GLN A 106 -22.49 12.33 -6.94
N GLY A 107 -21.63 11.82 -6.04
CA GLY A 107 -20.22 11.60 -6.32
C GLY A 107 -19.46 12.93 -6.41
N SER A 108 -18.19 12.96 -6.01
CA SER A 108 -17.38 14.14 -6.30
C SER A 108 -17.20 14.26 -7.81
N ALA A 109 -17.76 15.32 -8.40
CA ALA A 109 -17.33 15.85 -9.68
C ALA A 109 -15.87 16.36 -9.54
N GLY A 110 -14.94 15.42 -9.58
CA GLY A 110 -13.51 15.63 -9.39
C GLY A 110 -12.73 14.50 -10.05
N ARG A 111 -12.60 14.56 -11.37
CA ARG A 111 -11.71 13.73 -12.23
C ARG A 111 -11.67 12.23 -11.91
N SER A 112 -12.81 11.56 -12.06
CA SER A 112 -12.77 10.19 -12.55
C SER A 112 -12.85 10.25 -14.07
N SER A 113 -11.69 10.08 -14.72
CA SER A 113 -11.61 9.79 -16.15
C SER A 113 -12.52 8.59 -16.44
N SER A 114 -13.61 8.86 -17.14
CA SER A 114 -14.44 7.87 -17.80
C SER A 114 -13.64 7.29 -18.97
N ALA A 115 -12.75 6.35 -18.68
CA ALA A 115 -12.32 5.35 -19.63
C ALA A 115 -12.79 4.02 -19.05
N GLY A 116 -13.53 3.23 -19.83
CA GLY A 116 -13.96 1.90 -19.43
C GLY A 116 -12.76 1.14 -18.89
N LYS A 117 -12.74 0.91 -17.58
CA LYS A 117 -11.65 0.17 -16.94
C LYS A 117 -11.84 -1.28 -17.34
N THR A 118 -11.13 -1.70 -18.38
CA THR A 118 -10.58 -3.05 -18.40
C THR A 118 -9.86 -3.21 -17.07
N GLU A 119 -10.44 -3.98 -16.15
CA GLU A 119 -9.83 -4.27 -14.86
C GLU A 119 -8.42 -4.80 -15.13
N LEU A 120 -7.41 -3.99 -14.83
CA LEU A 120 -6.02 -4.41 -14.97
C LEU A 120 -5.85 -5.71 -14.19
N PRO A 121 -5.09 -6.71 -14.71
CA PRO A 121 -4.80 -7.92 -13.97
C PRO A 121 -4.32 -7.56 -12.55
N GLY A 122 -4.91 -8.17 -11.52
CA GLY A 122 -4.67 -7.76 -10.12
C GLY A 122 -3.18 -7.64 -9.77
N VAL A 123 -2.34 -8.53 -10.32
CA VAL A 123 -0.88 -8.49 -10.18
C VAL A 123 -0.25 -7.20 -10.70
N TYR A 124 -0.67 -6.72 -11.88
CA TYR A 124 -0.15 -5.47 -12.44
C TYR A 124 -0.53 -4.27 -11.57
N LYS A 125 -1.75 -4.24 -11.02
CA LYS A 125 -2.18 -3.20 -10.08
C LYS A 125 -1.29 -3.16 -8.83
N HIS A 126 -0.96 -4.32 -8.27
CA HIS A 126 -0.07 -4.41 -7.11
C HIS A 126 1.33 -3.91 -7.42
N LEU A 127 1.88 -4.32 -8.58
CA LEU A 127 3.18 -3.87 -9.04
C LEU A 127 3.21 -2.35 -9.26
N MET A 128 2.20 -1.80 -9.93
CA MET A 128 2.12 -0.35 -10.20
C MET A 128 1.95 0.47 -8.92
N THR A 129 1.31 -0.09 -7.89
CA THR A 129 1.24 0.57 -6.58
C THR A 129 2.64 0.71 -5.98
N GLY A 130 3.42 -0.37 -5.98
CA GLY A 130 4.82 -0.34 -5.55
C GLY A 130 5.65 0.71 -6.30
N VAL A 131 5.62 0.66 -7.63
CA VAL A 131 6.40 1.56 -8.50
C VAL A 131 6.02 3.03 -8.26
N SER A 132 4.73 3.32 -8.12
CA SER A 132 4.25 4.69 -7.90
C SER A 132 4.73 5.27 -6.57
N HIS A 133 4.78 4.45 -5.51
CA HIS A 133 5.29 4.88 -4.21
C HIS A 133 6.82 4.93 -4.12
N MET A 134 7.51 4.21 -5.00
CA MET A 134 8.97 4.27 -5.13
C MET A 134 9.44 5.53 -5.87
N LEU A 135 8.66 6.02 -6.85
CA LEU A 135 9.08 7.12 -7.73
C LEU A 135 9.50 8.40 -6.98
N PRO A 136 8.80 8.88 -5.93
CA PRO A 136 9.23 10.06 -5.18
C PRO A 136 10.63 9.91 -4.57
N LEU A 137 11.03 8.71 -4.15
CA LEU A 137 12.37 8.45 -3.61
C LEU A 137 13.43 8.54 -4.71
N VAL A 138 13.14 8.00 -5.90
CA VAL A 138 14.05 8.07 -7.04
C VAL A 138 14.29 9.51 -7.46
N VAL A 139 13.23 10.30 -7.56
CA VAL A 139 13.33 11.72 -7.94
C VAL A 139 14.11 12.51 -6.89
N ALA A 140 13.75 12.38 -5.60
CA ALA A 140 14.45 13.08 -4.53
C ALA A 140 15.92 12.65 -4.45
N GLY A 141 16.19 11.34 -4.51
CA GLY A 141 17.54 10.80 -4.43
C GLY A 141 18.41 11.20 -5.62
N GLY A 142 17.86 11.16 -6.83
CA GLY A 142 18.59 11.44 -8.06
C GLY A 142 18.98 12.91 -8.14
N LEU A 143 18.07 13.81 -7.74
CA LEU A 143 18.36 15.24 -7.65
C LEU A 143 19.43 15.54 -6.59
N CYS A 144 19.39 14.89 -5.43
CA CYS A 144 20.44 15.07 -4.41
C CYS A 144 21.81 14.58 -4.90
N ILE A 145 21.88 13.43 -5.58
CA ILE A 145 23.13 12.93 -6.19
C ILE A 145 23.63 13.90 -7.26
N ALA A 146 22.75 14.39 -8.13
CA ALA A 146 23.11 15.35 -9.17
C ALA A 146 23.69 16.65 -8.56
N LEU A 147 23.09 17.16 -7.50
CA LEU A 147 23.60 18.33 -6.76
C LEU A 147 24.96 18.04 -6.10
N SER A 148 25.19 16.83 -5.59
CA SER A 148 26.52 16.44 -5.08
C SER A 148 27.59 16.55 -6.16
N PHE A 149 27.28 16.16 -7.40
CA PHE A 149 28.24 16.13 -8.50
C PHE A 149 28.58 17.52 -9.05
N VAL A 150 27.77 18.54 -8.77
CA VAL A 150 28.08 19.95 -9.10
C VAL A 150 29.38 20.40 -8.40
N PHE A 151 29.66 19.88 -7.21
CA PHE A 151 30.90 20.18 -6.46
C PHE A 151 32.11 19.36 -6.94
N GLY A 152 31.92 18.49 -7.93
CA GLY A 152 32.92 17.57 -8.45
C GLY A 152 32.46 16.11 -8.32
N ILE A 153 32.73 15.28 -9.34
CA ILE A 153 32.25 13.89 -9.41
C ILE A 153 32.72 13.06 -8.21
N GLN A 154 33.89 13.35 -7.63
CA GLN A 154 34.45 12.64 -6.48
C GLN A 154 34.40 13.44 -5.17
N ALA A 155 33.80 14.65 -5.18
CA ALA A 155 33.76 15.53 -4.00
C ALA A 155 33.01 14.91 -2.81
N PHE A 156 32.16 13.91 -3.07
CA PHE A 156 31.47 13.15 -2.04
C PHE A 156 32.38 12.27 -1.18
N ASN A 157 33.64 12.02 -1.60
CA ASN A 157 34.59 11.22 -0.84
C ASN A 157 35.17 11.97 0.37
N GLU A 158 35.09 13.30 0.38
CA GLU A 158 35.58 14.13 1.48
C GLU A 158 34.51 14.23 2.59
N PRO A 159 34.69 13.51 3.72
CA PRO A 159 33.67 13.47 4.77
C PRO A 159 33.47 14.84 5.41
N GLY A 160 32.21 15.17 5.72
CA GLY A 160 31.82 16.45 6.32
C GLY A 160 31.57 17.59 5.34
N THR A 161 31.81 17.37 4.04
CA THR A 161 31.45 18.35 3.00
C THR A 161 29.96 18.31 2.63
N LEU A 162 29.45 19.39 2.05
CA LEU A 162 28.08 19.44 1.51
C LEU A 162 27.87 18.38 0.41
N ALA A 163 28.87 18.15 -0.43
CA ALA A 163 28.82 17.11 -1.46
C ALA A 163 28.63 15.71 -0.84
N ALA A 164 29.43 15.36 0.18
CA ALA A 164 29.29 14.09 0.89
C ALA A 164 27.90 13.96 1.56
N ALA A 165 27.37 15.03 2.15
CA ALA A 165 26.04 15.04 2.74
C ALA A 165 24.93 14.82 1.69
N LEU A 166 25.01 15.52 0.55
CA LEU A 166 24.04 15.38 -0.56
C LEU A 166 24.06 13.96 -1.15
N PHE A 167 25.26 13.38 -1.35
CA PHE A 167 25.40 12.01 -1.80
C PHE A 167 24.91 10.99 -0.76
N GLN A 168 25.13 11.24 0.52
CA GLN A 168 24.60 10.39 1.59
C GLN A 168 23.07 10.39 1.62
N ILE A 169 22.44 11.57 1.47
CA ILE A 169 20.98 11.70 1.38
C ILE A 169 20.45 10.95 0.14
N GLY A 170 21.04 11.20 -1.03
CA GLY A 170 20.54 10.65 -2.27
C GLY A 170 20.88 9.17 -2.47
N GLY A 171 22.17 8.84 -2.46
CA GLY A 171 22.67 7.50 -2.76
C GLY A 171 22.48 6.52 -1.60
N LYS A 172 22.95 6.88 -0.41
CA LYS A 172 22.97 5.93 0.73
C LYS A 172 21.64 5.81 1.47
N ALA A 173 20.78 6.83 1.41
CA ALA A 173 19.47 6.80 2.05
C ALA A 173 18.33 6.61 1.03
N ALA A 174 18.08 7.57 0.15
CA ALA A 174 16.91 7.53 -0.74
C ALA A 174 16.96 6.35 -1.73
N PHE A 175 18.08 6.14 -2.42
CA PHE A 175 18.23 5.00 -3.33
C PHE A 175 18.26 3.65 -2.61
N ALA A 176 18.84 3.58 -1.40
CA ALA A 176 18.81 2.36 -0.60
C ALA A 176 17.40 1.93 -0.20
N LEU A 177 16.50 2.89 0.02
CA LEU A 177 15.09 2.64 0.36
C LEU A 177 14.22 2.33 -0.87
N MET A 178 14.72 2.49 -2.09
CA MET A 178 13.96 2.29 -3.32
C MET A 178 13.33 0.89 -3.40
N VAL A 179 14.13 -0.16 -3.26
CA VAL A 179 13.69 -1.56 -3.32
C VAL A 179 12.83 -1.95 -2.10
N PRO A 180 13.19 -1.57 -0.85
CA PRO A 180 12.30 -1.72 0.29
C PRO A 180 10.92 -1.10 0.07
N VAL A 181 10.84 0.15 -0.37
CA VAL A 181 9.57 0.86 -0.58
C VAL A 181 8.74 0.20 -1.66
N LEU A 182 9.35 -0.18 -2.80
CA LEU A 182 8.69 -0.96 -3.83
C LEU A 182 8.03 -2.22 -3.24
N ALA A 183 8.81 -3.06 -2.55
CA ALA A 183 8.35 -4.32 -1.98
C ALA A 183 7.27 -4.09 -0.90
N GLY A 184 7.48 -3.11 -0.02
CA GLY A 184 6.55 -2.70 1.02
C GLY A 184 5.19 -2.29 0.48
N PHE A 185 5.16 -1.48 -0.58
CA PHE A 185 3.91 -1.01 -1.17
C PHE A 185 3.22 -2.04 -2.08
N ILE A 186 3.96 -2.99 -2.67
CA ILE A 186 3.36 -4.18 -3.28
C ILE A 186 2.65 -4.99 -2.19
N ALA A 187 3.34 -5.30 -1.08
CA ALA A 187 2.76 -6.06 0.03
C ALA A 187 1.56 -5.34 0.65
N PHE A 188 1.66 -4.01 0.83
CA PHE A 188 0.56 -3.16 1.28
C PHE A 188 -0.65 -3.23 0.37
N SER A 189 -0.46 -3.21 -0.95
CA SER A 189 -1.58 -3.28 -1.89
C SER A 189 -2.32 -4.64 -1.86
N ILE A 190 -1.71 -5.68 -1.30
CA ILE A 190 -2.28 -7.04 -1.17
C ILE A 190 -2.91 -7.26 0.21
N ALA A 191 -2.28 -6.76 1.27
CA ALA A 191 -2.59 -7.11 2.65
C ALA A 191 -2.69 -5.89 3.60
N ASP A 192 -2.86 -4.69 3.05
CA ASP A 192 -2.95 -3.42 3.76
C ASP A 192 -1.74 -3.18 4.69
N ARG A 193 -1.95 -2.42 5.77
CA ARG A 193 -0.90 -1.99 6.70
C ARG A 193 -0.08 -3.14 7.30
N PRO A 194 -0.66 -4.31 7.66
CA PRO A 194 0.12 -5.44 8.13
C PRO A 194 1.17 -5.95 7.12
N GLY A 195 0.98 -5.70 5.82
CA GLY A 195 1.93 -6.03 4.75
C GLY A 195 3.17 -5.14 4.67
N LEU A 196 3.14 -3.94 5.25
CA LEU A 196 4.24 -2.97 5.09
C LEU A 196 5.55 -3.45 5.69
N ALA A 197 5.54 -3.86 6.96
CA ALA A 197 6.75 -4.32 7.66
C ALA A 197 7.43 -5.52 6.97
N PRO A 198 6.74 -6.65 6.69
CA PRO A 198 7.37 -7.78 6.02
C PRO A 198 7.83 -7.44 4.60
N GLY A 199 7.08 -6.59 3.87
CA GLY A 199 7.46 -6.17 2.52
C GLY A 199 8.72 -5.28 2.52
N LEU A 200 8.79 -4.29 3.40
CA LEU A 200 9.97 -3.41 3.55
C LEU A 200 11.21 -4.21 3.95
N ILE A 201 11.09 -5.10 4.93
CA ILE A 201 12.19 -5.96 5.40
C ILE A 201 12.61 -6.94 4.31
N GLY A 202 11.65 -7.58 3.63
CA GLY A 202 11.93 -8.47 2.50
C GLY A 202 12.61 -7.76 1.33
N GLY A 203 12.18 -6.54 1.00
CA GLY A 203 12.83 -5.71 -0.01
C GLY A 203 14.25 -5.27 0.39
N MET A 204 14.48 -4.98 1.68
CA MET A 204 15.82 -4.71 2.18
C MET A 204 16.73 -5.94 2.07
N LEU A 205 16.20 -7.13 2.40
CA LEU A 205 16.94 -8.39 2.19
C LEU A 205 17.24 -8.63 0.71
N ALA A 206 16.33 -8.31 -0.20
CA ALA A 206 16.60 -8.41 -1.64
C ALA A 206 17.79 -7.54 -2.07
N SER A 207 17.91 -6.33 -1.54
CA SER A 207 19.08 -5.46 -1.77
C SER A 207 20.35 -6.03 -1.15
N LEU A 208 20.28 -6.53 0.09
CA LEU A 208 21.44 -7.05 0.82
C LEU A 208 21.97 -8.38 0.26
N CYS A 209 21.10 -9.22 -0.32
CA CYS A 209 21.46 -10.51 -0.89
C CYS A 209 21.82 -10.44 -2.39
N GLY A 210 21.91 -9.25 -2.99
CA GLY A 210 22.26 -9.08 -4.41
C GLY A 210 21.11 -9.34 -5.41
N ALA A 211 19.93 -9.74 -4.93
CA ALA A 211 18.74 -9.98 -5.76
C ALA A 211 18.12 -8.67 -6.32
N GLY A 212 18.46 -7.51 -5.75
CA GLY A 212 18.14 -6.19 -6.28
C GLY A 212 16.64 -5.96 -6.50
N PHE A 213 16.29 -5.25 -7.58
CA PHE A 213 14.91 -4.87 -7.90
C PHE A 213 14.01 -6.09 -8.16
N LEU A 214 14.52 -7.11 -8.87
CA LEU A 214 13.76 -8.35 -9.15
C LEU A 214 13.43 -9.09 -7.85
N GLY A 215 14.42 -9.21 -6.96
CA GLY A 215 14.21 -9.76 -5.62
C GLY A 215 13.20 -8.95 -4.81
N GLY A 216 13.19 -7.62 -4.94
CA GLY A 216 12.22 -6.74 -4.28
C GLY A 216 10.78 -6.99 -4.74
N ILE A 217 10.56 -7.20 -6.04
CA ILE A 217 9.23 -7.57 -6.55
C ILE A 217 8.77 -8.89 -5.95
N VAL A 218 9.63 -9.92 -6.00
CA VAL A 218 9.33 -11.25 -5.45
C VAL A 218 9.05 -11.15 -3.95
N ALA A 219 9.87 -10.43 -3.19
CA ALA A 219 9.71 -10.21 -1.77
C ALA A 219 8.39 -9.49 -1.44
N GLY A 220 7.99 -8.50 -2.23
CA GLY A 220 6.74 -7.76 -2.04
C GLY A 220 5.51 -8.65 -2.21
N PHE A 221 5.45 -9.47 -3.27
CA PHE A 221 4.36 -10.42 -3.46
C PHE A 221 4.37 -11.52 -2.39
N LEU A 222 5.53 -12.08 -2.09
CA LEU A 222 5.69 -13.09 -1.05
C LEU A 222 5.22 -12.59 0.31
N ALA A 223 5.62 -11.38 0.71
CA ALA A 223 5.20 -10.75 1.96
C ALA A 223 3.69 -10.51 2.00
N GLY A 224 3.13 -9.90 0.94
CA GLY A 224 1.70 -9.61 0.86
C GLY A 224 0.84 -10.86 0.96
N TYR A 225 1.17 -11.91 0.20
CA TYR A 225 0.43 -13.17 0.26
C TYR A 225 0.66 -13.94 1.55
N SER A 226 1.86 -13.87 2.15
CA SER A 226 2.13 -14.47 3.46
C SER A 226 1.25 -13.84 4.54
N VAL A 227 1.14 -12.51 4.58
CA VAL A 227 0.24 -11.81 5.50
C VAL A 227 -1.21 -12.18 5.25
N ARG A 228 -1.66 -12.17 3.99
CA ARG A 228 -3.05 -12.53 3.65
C ARG A 228 -3.39 -13.96 4.09
N PHE A 229 -2.48 -14.91 3.87
CA PHE A 229 -2.64 -16.28 4.31
C PHE A 229 -2.74 -16.40 5.83
N LEU A 230 -1.84 -15.74 6.57
CA LEU A 230 -1.87 -15.74 8.04
C LEU A 230 -3.14 -15.05 8.58
N ALA A 231 -3.59 -13.97 7.93
CA ALA A 231 -4.79 -13.25 8.31
C ALA A 231 -6.05 -14.12 8.18
N GLN A 232 -6.12 -14.99 7.17
CA GLN A 232 -7.26 -15.88 6.96
C GLN A 232 -7.24 -17.11 7.88
N ASN A 233 -6.06 -17.64 8.20
CA ASN A 233 -5.92 -18.88 8.97
C ASN A 233 -5.84 -18.69 10.48
N ILE A 234 -5.30 -17.56 10.97
CA ILE A 234 -5.16 -17.32 12.41
C ILE A 234 -6.45 -16.72 12.96
N LYS A 235 -7.17 -17.45 13.80
CA LYS A 235 -8.32 -16.93 14.55
C LYS A 235 -7.91 -16.68 16.00
N LEU A 236 -8.04 -15.44 16.46
CA LEU A 236 -7.78 -15.08 17.86
C LEU A 236 -9.11 -14.82 18.58
N PRO A 237 -9.19 -15.10 19.89
CA PRO A 237 -10.34 -14.70 20.71
C PRO A 237 -10.49 -13.17 20.73
N ALA A 238 -11.70 -12.69 20.98
CA ALA A 238 -12.07 -11.26 20.91
C ALA A 238 -11.14 -10.33 21.71
N SER A 239 -10.59 -10.79 22.83
CA SER A 239 -9.65 -10.03 23.67
C SER A 239 -8.30 -9.75 22.99
N MET A 240 -7.92 -10.51 21.95
CA MET A 240 -6.64 -10.41 21.25
C MET A 240 -6.76 -9.99 19.78
N GLU A 241 -7.96 -9.64 19.29
CA GLU A 241 -8.13 -9.26 17.88
C GLU A 241 -7.29 -8.03 17.49
N ALA A 242 -7.08 -7.09 18.41
CA ALA A 242 -6.24 -5.91 18.17
C ALA A 242 -4.74 -6.25 18.04
N LEU A 243 -4.28 -7.32 18.69
CA LEU A 243 -2.89 -7.78 18.64
C LEU A 243 -2.55 -8.39 17.29
N LYS A 244 -3.54 -8.97 16.61
CA LYS A 244 -3.37 -9.70 15.35
C LYS A 244 -2.70 -8.86 14.25
N PRO A 245 -3.26 -7.71 13.80
CA PRO A 245 -2.66 -6.92 12.73
C PRO A 245 -1.43 -6.11 13.16
N VAL A 246 -1.24 -5.88 14.45
CA VAL A 246 -0.14 -5.03 14.97
C VAL A 246 1.13 -5.85 15.24
N LEU A 247 1.00 -7.05 15.82
CA LEU A 247 2.13 -7.85 16.26
C LEU A 247 2.21 -9.19 15.55
N VAL A 248 1.13 -9.97 15.59
CA VAL A 248 1.16 -11.39 15.15
C VAL A 248 1.41 -11.49 13.65
N LEU A 249 0.63 -10.75 12.85
CA LEU A 249 0.78 -10.79 11.40
C LEU A 249 2.14 -10.25 10.98
N PRO A 250 2.58 -9.03 11.35
CA PRO A 250 3.88 -8.51 10.93
C PRO A 250 5.06 -9.40 11.35
N LEU A 251 5.05 -9.96 12.56
CA LEU A 251 6.13 -10.81 13.05
C LEU A 251 6.23 -12.12 12.25
N LEU A 252 5.14 -12.87 12.15
CA LEU A 252 5.13 -14.17 11.49
C LEU A 252 5.37 -14.04 9.98
N SER A 253 4.75 -13.04 9.33
CA SER A 253 4.97 -12.83 7.90
C SER A 253 6.39 -12.38 7.61
N THR A 254 7.01 -11.58 8.48
CA THR A 254 8.42 -11.16 8.31
C THR A 254 9.35 -12.35 8.45
N LEU A 255 9.09 -13.23 9.43
CA LEU A 255 9.87 -14.45 9.60
C LEU A 255 9.77 -15.36 8.37
N ILE A 256 8.55 -15.61 7.88
CA ILE A 256 8.32 -16.43 6.68
C ILE A 256 9.00 -15.82 5.46
N THR A 257 8.74 -14.54 5.19
CA THR A 257 9.30 -13.84 4.03
C THR A 257 10.82 -13.80 4.11
N GLY A 258 11.38 -13.45 5.27
CA GLY A 258 12.82 -13.34 5.47
C GLY A 258 13.55 -14.68 5.32
N LEU A 259 13.03 -15.75 5.93
CA LEU A 259 13.63 -17.09 5.80
C LEU A 259 13.58 -17.59 4.35
N ILE A 260 12.46 -17.40 3.65
CA ILE A 260 12.35 -17.77 2.23
C ILE A 260 13.30 -16.93 1.37
N MET A 261 13.41 -15.62 1.63
CA MET A 261 14.34 -14.76 0.92
C MET A 261 15.80 -15.19 1.11
N ILE A 262 16.20 -15.53 2.34
CA ILE A 262 17.58 -15.92 2.65
C ILE A 262 17.91 -17.31 2.09
N TYR A 263 17.06 -18.31 2.31
CA TYR A 263 17.39 -19.70 2.02
C TYR A 263 16.95 -20.20 0.64
N VAL A 264 15.92 -19.59 0.04
CA VAL A 264 15.29 -20.14 -1.17
C VAL A 264 15.43 -19.19 -2.35
N VAL A 265 15.15 -17.90 -2.16
CA VAL A 265 15.02 -16.94 -3.28
C VAL A 265 16.32 -16.20 -3.57
N GLY A 266 17.07 -15.81 -2.54
CA GLY A 266 18.23 -14.93 -2.66
C GLY A 266 19.28 -15.44 -3.64
N GLY A 267 19.70 -16.70 -3.50
CA GLY A 267 20.70 -17.32 -4.39
C GLY A 267 20.25 -17.36 -5.87
N PRO A 268 19.12 -18.02 -6.20
CA PRO A 268 18.65 -18.11 -7.58
C PRO A 268 18.37 -16.76 -8.24
N VAL A 269 17.75 -15.81 -7.53
CA VAL A 269 17.42 -14.51 -8.11
C VAL A 269 18.66 -13.65 -8.27
N SER A 270 19.62 -13.71 -7.34
CA SER A 270 20.91 -13.02 -7.50
C SER A 270 21.67 -13.55 -8.72
N ALA A 271 21.67 -14.87 -8.96
CA ALA A 271 22.32 -15.45 -10.14
C ALA A 271 21.68 -14.97 -11.45
N VAL A 272 20.35 -14.85 -11.49
CA VAL A 272 19.65 -14.26 -12.64
C VAL A 272 20.01 -12.78 -12.83
N MET A 273 20.06 -12.00 -11.74
CA MET A 273 20.46 -10.59 -11.79
C MET A 273 21.90 -10.40 -12.26
N GLU A 274 22.81 -11.24 -11.79
CA GLU A 274 24.21 -11.24 -12.20
C GLU A 274 24.33 -11.60 -13.69
N GLY A 275 23.65 -12.66 -14.13
CA GLY A 275 23.61 -13.04 -15.55
C GLY A 275 23.07 -11.94 -16.46
N LEU A 276 22.01 -11.23 -16.05
CA LEU A 276 21.50 -10.07 -16.78
C LEU A 276 22.51 -8.92 -16.80
N THR A 277 23.21 -8.69 -15.69
CA THR A 277 24.22 -7.62 -15.59
C THR A 277 25.43 -7.93 -16.47
N THR A 278 25.91 -9.18 -16.47
CA THR A 278 26.98 -9.65 -17.34
C THR A 278 26.58 -9.54 -18.80
N PHE A 279 25.38 -10.01 -19.16
CA PHE A 279 24.85 -9.91 -20.52
C PHE A 279 24.83 -8.45 -20.98
N LEU A 280 24.25 -7.53 -20.20
CA LEU A 280 24.21 -6.11 -20.55
C LEU A 280 25.61 -5.46 -20.60
N GLY A 281 26.51 -5.83 -19.69
CA GLY A 281 27.89 -5.32 -19.68
C GLY A 281 28.73 -5.77 -20.88
N GLU A 282 28.48 -6.98 -21.40
CA GLU A 282 29.13 -7.47 -22.62
C GLU A 282 28.67 -6.69 -23.88
N TYR A 283 27.42 -6.22 -23.92
CA TYR A 283 26.96 -5.33 -25.00
C TYR A 283 27.66 -3.96 -24.98
N ASP A 284 27.87 -3.37 -23.80
CA ASP A 284 28.60 -2.10 -23.65
C ASP A 284 30.06 -2.20 -24.14
N LEU A 285 30.72 -3.34 -23.90
CA LEU A 285 32.08 -3.60 -24.38
C LEU A 285 32.14 -3.80 -25.90
N TYR A 286 31.13 -4.42 -26.50
CA TYR A 286 31.03 -4.59 -27.96
C TYR A 286 30.82 -3.24 -28.68
N GLU A 287 30.00 -2.34 -28.12
CA GLU A 287 29.86 -0.98 -28.63
C GLU A 287 31.13 -0.13 -28.42
N CYS A 288 31.80 -0.25 -27.27
CA CYS A 288 33.11 0.39 -27.05
C CYS A 288 34.19 -0.11 -28.03
N TYR A 289 34.17 -1.39 -28.39
CA TYR A 289 35.06 -1.96 -29.40
C TYR A 289 34.76 -1.46 -30.83
N LEU A 290 33.48 -1.30 -31.17
CA LEU A 290 33.06 -0.68 -32.44
C LEU A 290 33.36 0.83 -32.49
N ALA A 291 33.11 1.56 -31.41
CA ALA A 291 33.41 2.99 -31.29
C ALA A 291 34.93 3.26 -31.32
N GLY A 292 35.74 2.38 -30.72
CA GLY A 292 37.21 2.44 -30.82
C GLY A 292 37.73 2.24 -32.24
N ASN A 293 37.10 1.38 -33.04
CA ASN A 293 37.44 1.19 -34.46
C ASN A 293 36.93 2.34 -35.37
N VAL A 294 35.88 3.06 -34.97
CA VAL A 294 35.39 4.24 -35.71
C VAL A 294 36.21 5.50 -35.36
N ALA A 295 36.62 5.67 -34.10
CA ALA A 295 37.50 6.77 -33.67
C ALA A 295 38.95 6.59 -34.16
N GLY A 296 39.44 5.35 -34.27
CA GLY A 296 40.77 5.04 -34.84
C GLY A 296 40.88 5.27 -36.35
N ARG A 297 39.78 5.53 -37.06
CA ARG A 297 39.77 5.76 -38.51
C ARG A 297 39.67 7.24 -38.92
N ASN A 298 39.46 8.15 -37.96
CA ASN A 298 39.38 9.61 -38.21
C ASN A 298 40.52 10.42 -37.58
N ALA A 299 41.53 9.78 -36.96
CA ALA A 299 42.76 10.44 -36.52
C ALA A 299 43.87 10.31 -37.58
N ARG A 300 43.64 10.88 -38.76
CA ARG A 300 44.69 11.29 -39.71
C ARG A 300 44.24 12.59 -40.35
N PHE A 301 44.47 13.71 -39.67
CA PHE A 301 44.90 15.02 -40.19
C PHE A 301 45.23 15.90 -38.99
#